data_AF-A0A924FKG4-F1
#
_entry.id   AF-A0A924FKG4-F1
#
_cell.length_a   1.000
_cell.length_b   1.000
_cell.length_c   1.000
_cell.angle_alpha   90.00
_cell.angle_beta   90.00
_cell.angle_gamma   90.00
#
_symmetry.space_group_name_H-M   'P 1'
#
loop_
_entity.id
_entity.type
_entity.pdbx_description
1 polymer ?
#
loop_
_entity_poly.entity_id
_entity_poly.type
_entity_poly.pdbx_seq_one_letter_code
_entity_poly.pdbx_strand_id
1 'polypeptide(L)'
;MLIDWFTVGAQVLNFLVLVWLLKRFLYKPVLDAIDAREKGIASRLAEAQVKLTDAATQQAQYTQKSQVFDQERAALLQQATAAAATERQRLIDVARQAADDLKAKRQNALVTEQLALKLEIGRRTGAEVMAIVRKTLADLAGASLEEQIVAAFMARLQTLGDPRRQQLVAAIQAAQSAGSPIQVRSAFELATPQRSAIQAALNALVTDPVMLHFESAPALIGGIELNAGGWKLAWSITQYLGGLEKSIAALLAEKTRDAAPAPAPTAPAKPAAPPLPAAPVAAP
;
A
#
# COMPACT_ATOMS: atom_id res chain seq x y z
N MET A 1 -118.41 -68.52 63.25
CA MET A 1 -117.73 -67.76 62.18
C MET A 1 -116.53 -68.57 61.75
N LEU A 2 -116.60 -69.23 60.59
CA LEU A 2 -115.51 -70.04 60.07
C LEU A 2 -114.47 -69.10 59.48
N ILE A 3 -113.25 -69.12 60.02
CA ILE A 3 -112.11 -68.50 59.33
C ILE A 3 -111.90 -69.33 58.08
N ASP A 4 -112.16 -68.70 56.95
CA ASP A 4 -112.03 -69.30 55.65
C ASP A 4 -110.53 -69.34 55.32
N TRP A 5 -109.85 -70.41 55.76
CA TRP A 5 -108.39 -70.60 55.60
C TRP A 5 -107.94 -70.57 54.14
N PHE A 6 -108.86 -70.85 53.23
CA PHE A 6 -108.68 -70.65 51.80
C PHE A 6 -108.47 -69.16 51.45
N THR A 7 -109.25 -68.27 52.06
CA THR A 7 -109.20 -66.81 51.83
C THR A 7 -107.92 -66.18 52.41
N VAL A 8 -107.46 -66.67 53.57
CA VAL A 8 -106.17 -66.25 54.14
C VAL A 8 -104.99 -66.77 53.30
N GLY A 9 -105.05 -68.02 52.82
CA GLY A 9 -104.08 -68.55 51.87
C GLY A 9 -104.03 -67.75 50.56
N ALA A 10 -105.20 -67.37 50.03
CA ALA A 10 -105.31 -66.51 48.85
C ALA A 10 -104.79 -65.08 49.09
N GLN A 11 -104.99 -64.49 50.28
CA GLN A 11 -104.42 -63.19 50.63
C GLN A 11 -102.90 -63.22 50.79
N VAL A 12 -102.35 -64.28 51.40
CA VAL A 12 -100.90 -64.47 51.50
C VAL A 12 -100.29 -64.66 50.10
N LEU A 13 -100.96 -65.42 49.23
CA LEU A 13 -100.55 -65.57 47.84
C LEU A 13 -100.60 -64.23 47.10
N ASN A 14 -101.67 -63.44 47.28
CA ASN A 14 -101.79 -62.10 46.67
C ASN A 14 -100.69 -61.14 47.16
N PHE A 15 -100.38 -61.15 48.47
CA PHE A 15 -99.29 -60.35 49.02
C PHE A 15 -97.92 -60.80 48.50
N LEU A 16 -97.67 -62.11 48.40
CA LEU A 16 -96.43 -62.65 47.81
C LEU A 16 -96.29 -62.27 46.33
N VAL A 17 -97.38 -62.35 45.56
CA VAL A 17 -97.40 -61.89 44.16
C VAL A 17 -97.11 -60.39 44.08
N LEU A 18 -97.69 -59.58 44.97
CA LEU A 18 -97.45 -58.13 45.03
C LEU A 18 -96.01 -57.80 45.41
N VAL A 19 -95.43 -58.46 46.42
CA VAL A 19 -94.03 -58.27 46.84
C VAL A 19 -93.09 -58.73 45.73
N TRP A 20 -93.40 -59.82 45.03
CA TRP A 20 -92.62 -60.29 43.89
C TRP A 20 -92.67 -59.28 42.73
N LEU A 21 -93.85 -58.74 42.42
CA LEU A 21 -94.04 -57.67 41.43
C LEU A 21 -93.29 -56.40 41.82
N LEU A 22 -93.37 -55.94 43.09
CA LEU A 22 -92.64 -54.78 43.57
C LEU A 22 -91.13 -54.98 43.52
N LYS A 23 -90.64 -56.17 43.92
CA LYS A 23 -89.21 -56.51 43.85
C LYS A 23 -88.70 -56.52 42.41
N ARG A 24 -89.49 -57.05 41.48
CA ARG A 24 -89.10 -57.21 40.07
C ARG A 24 -89.26 -55.92 39.27
N PHE A 25 -90.34 -55.18 39.49
CA PHE A 25 -90.78 -54.06 38.63
C PHE A 25 -90.43 -52.69 39.20
N LEU A 26 -90.24 -52.55 40.52
CA LEU A 26 -89.95 -51.27 41.16
C LEU A 26 -88.56 -51.24 41.83
N TYR A 27 -88.28 -52.17 42.74
CA TYR A 27 -87.06 -52.11 43.56
C TYR A 27 -85.77 -52.35 42.77
N LYS A 28 -85.71 -53.42 41.97
CA LYS A 28 -84.54 -53.71 41.10
C LYS A 28 -84.23 -52.57 40.13
N PRO A 29 -85.16 -52.14 39.25
CA PRO A 29 -84.86 -51.08 38.28
C PRO A 29 -84.55 -49.72 38.93
N VAL A 30 -85.08 -49.42 40.12
CA VAL A 30 -84.73 -48.19 40.85
C VAL A 30 -83.33 -48.27 41.48
N LEU A 31 -82.96 -49.39 42.12
CA LEU A 31 -81.59 -49.57 42.63
C LEU A 31 -80.57 -49.57 41.49
N ASP A 32 -80.86 -50.29 40.39
CA ASP A 32 -79.99 -50.34 39.22
C ASP A 32 -79.78 -48.93 38.63
N ALA A 33 -80.81 -48.07 38.65
CA ALA A 33 -80.71 -46.68 38.20
C ALA A 33 -79.89 -45.80 39.16
N ILE A 34 -79.99 -46.02 40.47
CA ILE A 34 -79.17 -45.31 41.48
C ILE A 34 -77.70 -45.73 41.36
N ASP A 35 -77.42 -47.03 41.28
CA ASP A 35 -76.07 -47.58 41.11
C ASP A 35 -75.44 -47.11 39.79
N ALA A 36 -76.22 -47.09 38.70
CA ALA A 36 -75.76 -46.58 37.41
C ALA A 36 -75.42 -45.09 37.48
N ARG A 37 -76.20 -44.30 38.23
CA ARG A 37 -75.93 -42.87 38.44
C ARG A 37 -74.70 -42.65 39.32
N GLU A 38 -74.57 -43.41 40.41
CA GLU A 38 -73.43 -43.35 41.32
C GLU A 38 -72.13 -43.71 40.60
N LYS A 39 -72.11 -44.81 39.84
CA LYS A 39 -70.98 -45.19 38.98
C LYS A 39 -70.68 -44.14 37.91
N GLY A 40 -71.71 -43.55 37.31
CA GLY A 40 -71.55 -42.46 36.33
C GLY A 40 -70.91 -41.21 36.93
N ILE A 41 -71.30 -40.82 38.15
CA ILE A 41 -70.70 -39.69 38.88
C ILE A 41 -69.26 -40.01 39.30
N ALA A 42 -69.02 -41.21 39.84
CA ALA A 42 -67.69 -41.66 40.22
C ALA A 42 -66.72 -41.70 39.02
N SER A 43 -67.17 -42.21 37.87
CA SER A 43 -66.38 -42.21 36.62
C SER A 43 -66.06 -40.79 36.16
N ARG A 44 -67.04 -39.88 36.17
CA ARG A 44 -66.82 -38.48 35.78
C ARG A 44 -65.85 -37.76 36.70
N LEU A 45 -65.93 -37.99 38.02
CA LEU A 45 -64.99 -37.45 38.99
C LEU A 45 -63.59 -38.01 38.81
N ALA A 46 -63.46 -39.32 38.58
CA ALA A 46 -62.17 -39.95 38.29
C ALA A 46 -61.55 -39.41 36.99
N GLU A 47 -62.33 -39.31 35.91
CA GLU A 47 -61.88 -38.72 34.65
C GLU A 47 -61.49 -37.24 34.79
N ALA A 48 -62.25 -36.46 35.58
CA ALA A 48 -61.91 -35.08 35.86
C ALA A 48 -60.59 -34.97 36.65
N GLN A 49 -60.40 -35.83 37.65
CA GLN A 49 -59.17 -35.86 38.44
C GLN A 49 -57.96 -36.22 37.57
N VAL A 50 -58.09 -37.24 36.71
CA VAL A 50 -57.03 -37.62 35.74
C VAL A 50 -56.70 -36.45 34.81
N LYS A 51 -57.72 -35.78 34.26
CA LYS A 51 -57.51 -34.60 33.40
C LYS A 51 -56.82 -33.46 34.13
N LEU A 52 -57.15 -33.22 35.41
CA LEU A 52 -56.47 -32.20 36.22
C LEU A 52 -55.01 -32.56 36.48
N THR A 53 -54.71 -33.83 36.80
CA THR A 53 -53.33 -34.27 37.02
C THR A 53 -52.50 -34.24 35.73
N ASP A 54 -53.09 -34.62 34.60
CA ASP A 54 -52.44 -34.57 33.29
C ASP A 54 -52.16 -33.12 32.87
N ALA A 55 -53.13 -32.23 33.06
CA ALA A 55 -52.97 -30.80 32.79
C ALA A 55 -51.87 -30.18 33.67
N ALA A 56 -51.84 -30.50 34.97
CA ALA A 56 -50.80 -30.03 35.88
C ALA A 56 -49.41 -30.56 35.47
N THR A 57 -49.32 -31.83 35.07
CA THR A 57 -48.07 -32.45 34.61
C THR A 57 -47.58 -31.81 33.32
N GLN A 58 -48.48 -31.59 32.34
CA GLN A 58 -48.14 -30.88 31.10
C GLN A 58 -47.68 -29.46 31.39
N GLN A 59 -48.37 -28.71 32.25
CA GLN A 59 -47.99 -27.36 32.62
C GLN A 59 -46.59 -27.32 33.25
N ALA A 60 -46.28 -28.25 34.15
CA ALA A 60 -44.95 -28.36 34.74
C ALA A 60 -43.88 -28.66 33.68
N GLN A 61 -44.14 -29.59 32.75
CA GLN A 61 -43.21 -29.90 31.66
C GLN A 61 -43.00 -28.71 30.70
N TYR A 62 -44.05 -27.98 30.35
CA TYR A 62 -43.94 -26.78 29.52
C TYR A 62 -43.14 -25.68 30.22
N THR A 63 -43.38 -25.48 31.52
CA THR A 63 -42.64 -24.48 32.31
C THR A 63 -41.16 -24.83 32.36
N GLN A 64 -40.83 -26.10 32.62
CA GLN A 64 -39.45 -26.57 32.63
C GLN A 64 -38.78 -26.41 31.25
N LYS A 65 -39.46 -26.83 30.18
CA LYS A 65 -38.94 -26.66 28.80
C LYS A 65 -38.73 -25.19 28.45
N SER A 66 -39.65 -24.31 28.85
CA SER A 66 -39.51 -22.86 28.63
C SER A 66 -38.29 -22.31 29.36
N GLN A 67 -38.05 -22.71 30.61
CA GLN A 67 -36.89 -22.27 31.36
C GLN A 67 -35.57 -22.73 30.73
N VAL A 68 -35.49 -24.00 30.30
CA VAL A 68 -34.31 -24.52 29.60
C VAL A 68 -34.10 -23.78 28.28
N PHE A 69 -35.16 -23.58 27.51
CA PHE A 69 -35.10 -22.83 26.25
C PHE A 69 -34.61 -21.40 26.45
N ASP A 70 -35.10 -20.71 27.48
CA ASP A 70 -34.67 -19.35 27.80
C ASP A 70 -33.20 -19.30 28.24
N GLN A 71 -32.72 -20.30 28.98
CA GLN A 71 -31.31 -20.42 29.36
C GLN A 71 -30.41 -20.69 28.16
N GLU A 72 -30.78 -21.63 27.29
CA GLU A 72 -30.03 -21.94 26.06
C GLU A 72 -29.99 -20.72 25.12
N ARG A 73 -31.13 -20.03 24.95
CA ARG A 73 -31.20 -18.81 24.17
C ARG A 73 -30.30 -17.72 24.74
N ALA A 74 -30.31 -17.51 26.06
CA ALA A 74 -29.44 -16.54 26.71
C ALA A 74 -27.96 -16.88 26.50
N ALA A 75 -27.58 -18.16 26.65
CA ALA A 75 -26.21 -18.64 26.43
C ALA A 75 -25.76 -18.43 24.98
N LEU A 76 -26.61 -18.77 24.00
CA LEU A 76 -26.34 -18.56 22.57
C LEU A 76 -26.17 -17.08 22.24
N LEU A 77 -27.04 -16.22 22.78
CA LEU A 77 -26.93 -14.77 22.58
C LEU A 77 -25.66 -14.19 23.20
N GLN A 78 -25.28 -14.66 24.38
CA GLN A 78 -24.04 -14.24 25.04
C GLN A 78 -22.81 -14.69 24.23
N GLN A 79 -22.80 -15.92 23.74
CA GLN A 79 -21.72 -16.44 22.89
C GLN A 79 -21.62 -15.66 21.58
N ALA A 80 -22.74 -15.40 20.91
CA ALA A 80 -22.79 -14.60 19.69
C ALA A 80 -22.28 -13.16 19.94
N THR A 81 -22.66 -12.56 21.06
CA THR A 81 -22.21 -11.22 21.45
C THR A 81 -20.70 -11.19 21.73
N ALA A 82 -20.17 -12.20 22.44
CA ALA A 82 -18.74 -12.31 22.71
C ALA A 82 -17.91 -12.55 21.43
N ALA A 83 -18.41 -13.39 20.52
CA ALA A 83 -17.79 -13.61 19.22
C ALA A 83 -17.81 -12.33 18.36
N ALA A 84 -18.93 -11.61 18.33
CA ALA A 84 -19.05 -10.34 17.63
C ALA A 84 -18.13 -9.27 18.21
N ALA A 85 -17.99 -9.19 19.54
CA ALA A 85 -17.07 -8.26 20.20
C ALA A 85 -15.60 -8.58 19.87
N THR A 86 -15.25 -9.87 19.86
CA THR A 86 -13.90 -10.33 19.49
C THR A 86 -13.58 -10.00 18.03
N GLU A 87 -14.49 -10.29 17.11
CA GLU A 87 -14.28 -9.99 15.70
C GLU A 87 -14.26 -8.48 15.44
N ARG A 88 -15.11 -7.70 16.11
CA ARG A 88 -15.06 -6.24 16.08
C ARG A 88 -13.69 -5.73 16.50
N GLN A 89 -13.16 -6.23 17.61
CA GLN A 89 -11.84 -5.81 18.10
C GLN A 89 -10.75 -6.18 17.09
N ARG A 90 -10.78 -7.40 16.54
CA ARG A 90 -9.86 -7.85 15.49
C ARG A 90 -9.89 -6.93 14.27
N LEU A 91 -11.08 -6.56 13.80
CA LEU A 91 -11.24 -5.65 12.66
C LEU A 91 -10.71 -4.24 12.95
N ILE A 92 -10.94 -3.72 14.17
CA ILE A 92 -10.38 -2.44 14.60
C ILE A 92 -8.85 -2.48 14.62
N ASP A 93 -8.26 -3.55 15.14
CA ASP A 93 -6.80 -3.67 15.22
C ASP A 93 -6.17 -3.83 13.84
N VAL A 94 -6.80 -4.59 12.94
CA VAL A 94 -6.39 -4.66 11.52
C VAL A 94 -6.49 -3.30 10.84
N ALA A 95 -7.57 -2.55 11.09
CA ALA A 95 -7.76 -1.22 10.51
C ALA A 95 -6.70 -0.22 11.04
N ARG A 96 -6.36 -0.29 12.33
CA ARG A 96 -5.29 0.51 12.94
C ARG A 96 -3.93 0.20 12.32
N GLN A 97 -3.59 -1.08 12.21
CA GLN A 97 -2.33 -1.50 11.61
C GLN A 97 -2.23 -1.05 10.14
N ALA A 98 -3.31 -1.19 9.37
CA ALA A 98 -3.36 -0.70 7.99
C ALA A 98 -3.21 0.84 7.89
N ALA A 99 -3.79 1.58 8.85
CA ALA A 99 -3.65 3.03 8.92
C ALA A 99 -2.21 3.46 9.25
N ASP A 100 -1.56 2.77 10.20
CA ASP A 100 -0.17 3.01 10.57
C ASP A 100 0.79 2.69 9.42
N ASP A 101 0.57 1.58 8.72
CA ASP A 101 1.33 1.21 7.52
C ASP A 101 1.17 2.25 6.41
N LEU A 102 -0.05 2.73 6.18
CA LEU A 102 -0.31 3.78 5.19
C LEU A 102 0.36 5.10 5.58
N LYS A 103 0.33 5.46 6.87
CA LYS A 103 0.99 6.66 7.40
C LYS A 103 2.50 6.57 7.21
N ALA A 104 3.12 5.44 7.54
CA ALA A 104 4.55 5.21 7.34
C ALA A 104 4.93 5.29 5.85
N LYS A 105 4.16 4.66 4.96
CA LYS A 105 4.38 4.75 3.52
C LYS A 105 4.26 6.17 3.00
N ARG A 106 3.24 6.93 3.43
CA ARG A 106 3.09 8.34 3.05
C ARG A 106 4.26 9.19 3.54
N GLN A 107 4.71 8.99 4.78
CA GLN A 107 5.85 9.73 5.32
C GLN A 107 7.13 9.48 4.50
N ASN A 108 7.40 8.21 4.17
CA ASN A 108 8.56 7.85 3.35
C ASN A 108 8.45 8.39 1.91
N ALA A 109 7.25 8.37 1.33
CA ALA A 109 7.01 8.96 0.01
C ALA A 109 7.26 10.47 0.02
N LEU A 110 6.78 11.19 1.04
CA LEU A 110 7.01 12.64 1.17
C LEU A 110 8.49 12.97 1.32
N VAL A 111 9.25 12.21 2.11
CA VAL A 111 10.70 12.40 2.25
C VAL A 111 11.40 12.18 0.90
N THR A 112 11.05 11.12 0.19
CA THR A 112 11.60 10.80 -1.13
C THR A 112 11.29 11.90 -2.16
N GLU A 113 10.05 12.39 -2.18
CA GLU A 113 9.60 13.46 -3.07
C GLU A 113 10.31 14.78 -2.77
N GLN A 114 10.48 15.14 -1.49
CA GLN A 114 11.24 16.33 -1.09
C GLN A 114 12.70 16.26 -1.52
N LEU A 115 13.33 15.09 -1.41
CA LEU A 115 14.71 14.90 -1.87
C LEU A 115 14.81 15.02 -3.40
N ALA A 116 13.90 14.37 -4.12
CA ALA A 116 13.84 14.46 -5.58
C ALA A 116 13.63 15.92 -6.05
N LEU A 117 12.72 16.64 -5.40
CA LEU A 117 12.46 18.05 -5.70
C LEU A 117 13.70 18.93 -5.46
N LYS A 118 14.39 18.75 -4.32
CA LYS A 118 15.63 19.51 -4.02
C LYS A 118 16.72 19.26 -5.05
N LEU A 119 16.88 18.02 -5.49
CA LEU A 119 17.87 17.66 -6.52
C LEU A 119 17.50 18.29 -7.87
N GLU A 120 16.23 18.23 -8.26
CA GLU A 120 15.76 18.82 -9.52
C GLU A 120 15.89 20.35 -9.52
N ILE A 121 15.55 21.00 -8.40
CA ILE A 121 15.78 22.45 -8.23
C ILE A 121 17.28 22.75 -8.37
N GLY A 122 18.15 22.05 -7.63
CA GLY A 122 19.60 22.28 -7.69
C GLY A 122 20.16 22.11 -9.09
N ARG A 123 19.71 21.08 -9.83
CA ARG A 123 20.10 20.84 -11.22
C ARG A 123 19.64 21.95 -12.15
N ARG A 124 18.38 22.39 -12.07
CA ARG A 124 17.85 23.48 -12.89
C ARG A 124 18.50 24.80 -12.59
N THR A 125 18.66 25.14 -11.31
CA THR A 125 19.35 26.37 -10.89
C THR A 125 20.80 26.37 -11.36
N GLY A 126 21.51 25.25 -11.25
CA GLY A 126 22.88 25.13 -11.76
C GLY A 126 22.95 25.38 -13.27
N ALA A 127 22.06 24.76 -14.05
CA ALA A 127 21.98 24.97 -15.49
C ALA A 127 21.65 26.42 -15.86
N GLU A 128 20.69 27.04 -15.17
CA GLU A 128 20.27 28.43 -15.43
C GLU A 128 21.37 29.43 -15.09
N VAL A 129 22.04 29.26 -13.94
CA VAL A 129 23.19 30.10 -13.56
C VAL A 129 24.30 29.97 -14.59
N MET A 130 24.60 28.76 -15.07
CA MET A 130 25.60 28.58 -16.14
C MET A 130 25.17 29.26 -17.44
N ALA A 131 23.89 29.17 -17.82
CA ALA A 131 23.36 29.85 -19.00
C ALA A 131 23.48 31.37 -18.90
N ILE A 132 23.13 31.95 -17.74
CA ILE A 132 23.26 33.39 -17.46
C ILE A 132 24.73 33.80 -17.53
N VAL A 133 25.63 33.08 -16.85
CA VAL A 133 27.08 33.40 -16.86
C VAL A 133 27.65 33.32 -18.28
N ARG A 134 27.30 32.28 -19.05
CA ARG A 134 27.71 32.17 -20.47
C ARG A 134 27.23 33.37 -21.28
N LYS A 135 25.96 33.76 -21.13
CA LYS A 135 25.37 34.88 -21.85
C LYS A 135 26.01 36.21 -21.44
N THR A 136 26.12 36.49 -20.14
CA THR A 136 26.75 37.72 -19.64
C THR A 136 28.20 37.84 -20.09
N LEU A 137 28.97 36.75 -20.08
CA LEU A 137 30.37 36.79 -20.54
C LEU A 137 30.48 36.95 -22.06
N ALA A 138 29.53 36.42 -22.83
CA ALA A 138 29.44 36.70 -24.26
C ALA A 138 29.09 38.18 -24.51
N ASP A 139 28.10 38.72 -23.79
CA ASP A 139 27.67 40.12 -23.89
C ASP A 139 28.78 41.11 -23.47
N LEU A 140 29.63 40.72 -22.50
CA LEU A 140 30.77 41.53 -22.01
C LEU A 140 32.07 41.31 -22.79
N ALA A 141 32.13 40.36 -23.72
CA ALA A 141 33.29 40.12 -24.56
C ALA A 141 33.45 41.23 -25.60
N GLY A 142 34.02 42.36 -25.17
CA GLY A 142 34.50 43.43 -26.05
C GLY A 142 36.02 43.35 -26.27
N ALA A 143 36.53 44.20 -27.17
CA ALA A 143 37.93 44.19 -27.63
C ALA A 143 38.99 44.17 -26.49
N SER A 144 38.74 44.82 -25.35
CA SER A 144 39.67 44.81 -24.21
C SER A 144 39.75 43.46 -23.49
N LEU A 145 38.65 42.69 -23.45
CA LEU A 145 38.65 41.33 -22.93
C LEU A 145 39.31 40.37 -23.93
N GLU A 146 39.05 40.54 -25.22
CA GLU A 146 39.67 39.77 -26.30
C GLU A 146 41.20 39.85 -26.27
N GLU A 147 41.76 41.05 -26.08
CA GLU A 147 43.20 41.24 -25.90
C GLU A 147 43.76 40.51 -24.66
N GLN A 148 43.05 40.58 -23.54
CA GLN A 148 43.44 39.86 -22.32
C GLN A 148 43.33 38.34 -22.48
N ILE A 149 42.33 37.85 -23.23
CA ILE A 149 42.17 36.43 -23.57
C ILE A 149 43.39 35.93 -24.36
N VAL A 150 43.84 36.71 -25.35
CA VAL A 150 45.04 36.38 -26.14
C VAL A 150 46.28 36.37 -25.24
N ALA A 151 46.45 37.37 -24.39
CA ALA A 151 47.58 37.46 -23.47
C ALA A 151 47.62 36.26 -22.50
N ALA A 152 46.48 35.88 -21.92
CA ALA A 152 46.38 34.73 -21.03
C ALA A 152 46.67 33.40 -21.74
N PHE A 153 46.19 33.23 -22.99
CA PHE A 153 46.51 32.07 -23.81
C PHE A 153 48.02 31.97 -24.11
N MET A 154 48.64 33.09 -24.49
CA MET A 154 50.08 33.17 -24.76
C MET A 154 50.92 32.86 -23.52
N ALA A 155 50.57 33.44 -22.37
CA ALA A 155 51.22 33.13 -21.10
C ALA A 155 51.11 31.64 -20.78
N ARG A 156 49.93 31.03 -20.97
CA ARG A 156 49.72 29.60 -20.73
C ARG A 156 50.55 28.71 -21.65
N LEU A 157 50.73 29.11 -22.91
CA LEU A 157 51.57 28.41 -23.88
C LEU A 157 53.05 28.44 -23.45
N GLN A 158 53.52 29.57 -22.93
CA GLN A 158 54.89 29.75 -22.45
C GLN A 158 55.15 29.01 -21.13
N THR A 159 54.18 28.98 -20.22
CA THR A 159 54.27 28.29 -18.92
C THR A 159 53.91 26.81 -18.98
N LEU A 160 53.80 26.20 -20.17
CA LEU A 160 53.61 24.76 -20.29
C LEU A 160 54.81 24.03 -19.68
N GLY A 161 54.57 23.22 -18.65
CA GLY A 161 55.59 22.34 -18.07
C GLY A 161 56.11 21.31 -19.07
N ASP A 162 57.35 20.86 -18.86
CA ASP A 162 58.10 19.98 -19.76
C ASP A 162 57.31 18.78 -20.33
N PRO A 163 56.57 17.98 -19.54
CA PRO A 163 55.84 16.84 -20.11
C PRO A 163 54.72 17.25 -21.06
N ARG A 164 54.02 18.36 -20.81
CA ARG A 164 52.96 18.86 -21.72
C ARG A 164 53.55 19.53 -22.95
N ARG A 165 54.68 20.21 -22.78
CA ARG A 165 55.41 20.82 -23.90
C ARG A 165 55.89 19.75 -24.88
N GLN A 166 56.47 18.66 -24.38
CA GLN A 166 56.90 17.54 -25.22
C GLN A 166 55.71 16.90 -25.97
N GLN A 167 54.56 16.72 -25.31
CA GLN A 167 53.34 16.23 -25.97
C GLN A 167 52.84 17.16 -27.08
N LEU A 168 52.85 18.48 -26.85
CA LEU A 168 52.49 19.47 -27.87
C LEU A 168 53.43 19.40 -29.08
N VAL A 169 54.74 19.38 -28.85
CA VAL A 169 55.74 19.28 -29.92
C VAL A 169 55.55 18.00 -30.74
N ALA A 170 55.38 16.86 -30.07
CA ALA A 170 55.12 15.58 -30.74
C ALA A 170 53.83 15.60 -31.56
N ALA A 171 52.76 16.22 -31.03
CA ALA A 171 51.49 16.33 -31.73
C ALA A 171 51.58 17.24 -32.98
N ILE A 172 52.34 18.33 -32.91
CA ILE A 172 52.62 19.21 -34.05
C ILE A 172 53.40 18.45 -35.13
N GLN A 173 54.47 17.76 -34.76
CA GLN A 173 55.30 16.99 -35.71
C GLN A 173 54.50 15.85 -36.37
N ALA A 174 53.67 15.16 -35.61
CA ALA A 174 52.78 14.12 -36.12
C ALA A 174 51.76 14.70 -37.10
N ALA A 175 51.15 15.85 -36.76
CA ALA A 175 50.20 16.54 -37.64
C ALA A 175 50.86 16.99 -38.95
N GLN A 176 52.06 17.56 -38.89
CA GLN A 176 52.84 17.96 -40.07
C GLN A 176 53.18 16.75 -40.96
N SER A 177 53.64 15.65 -40.36
CA SER A 177 53.99 14.43 -41.10
C SER A 177 52.78 13.77 -41.77
N ALA A 178 51.60 13.89 -41.14
CA ALA A 178 50.34 13.37 -41.66
C ALA A 178 49.61 14.36 -42.61
N GLY A 179 50.18 15.54 -42.88
CA GLY A 179 49.53 16.59 -43.67
C GLY A 179 48.26 17.17 -43.04
N SER A 180 48.08 17.01 -41.74
CA SER A 180 46.90 17.51 -41.01
C SER A 180 47.08 18.98 -40.62
N PRO A 181 46.05 19.83 -40.82
CA PRO A 181 46.15 21.25 -40.50
C PRO A 181 46.23 21.47 -38.98
N ILE A 182 47.13 22.36 -38.56
CA ILE A 182 47.20 22.83 -37.18
C ILE A 182 46.33 24.08 -37.06
N GLN A 183 45.29 24.00 -36.24
CA GLN A 183 44.21 24.98 -36.23
C GLN A 183 44.20 25.77 -34.93
N VAL A 184 44.10 27.09 -35.07
CA VAL A 184 43.83 28.02 -33.97
C VAL A 184 42.42 28.56 -34.15
N ARG A 185 41.53 28.21 -33.23
CA ARG A 185 40.12 28.64 -33.24
C ARG A 185 39.92 29.69 -32.17
N SER A 186 39.34 30.82 -32.52
CA SER A 186 39.09 31.93 -31.58
C SER A 186 37.62 32.31 -31.55
N ALA A 187 37.11 32.69 -30.39
CA ALA A 187 35.76 33.23 -30.21
C ALA A 187 35.47 34.49 -31.06
N PHE A 188 36.53 35.23 -31.36
CA PHE A 188 36.53 36.51 -32.06
C PHE A 188 37.59 36.52 -33.16
N GLU A 189 37.49 37.47 -34.08
CA GLU A 189 38.48 37.62 -35.14
C GLU A 189 39.81 38.13 -34.57
N LEU A 190 40.85 37.31 -34.66
CA LEU A 190 42.18 37.67 -34.20
C LEU A 190 42.78 38.73 -35.12
N ALA A 191 43.23 39.85 -34.56
CA ALA A 191 43.94 40.89 -35.30
C ALA A 191 45.31 40.38 -35.80
N THR A 192 45.84 40.97 -36.88
CA THR A 192 47.12 40.57 -37.48
C THR A 192 48.28 40.49 -36.46
N PRO A 193 48.46 41.45 -35.52
CA PRO A 193 49.52 41.35 -34.51
C PRO A 193 49.37 40.13 -33.59
N GLN A 194 48.13 39.76 -33.25
CA GLN A 194 47.83 38.61 -32.39
C GLN A 194 48.11 37.29 -33.12
N ARG A 195 47.72 37.19 -34.41
CA ARG A 195 48.03 36.02 -35.25
C ARG A 195 49.54 35.83 -35.38
N SER A 196 50.28 36.91 -35.64
CA SER A 196 51.74 36.88 -35.72
C SER A 196 52.40 36.48 -34.40
N ALA A 197 51.89 36.97 -33.26
CA ALA A 197 52.40 36.60 -31.94
C ALA A 197 52.19 35.10 -31.64
N ILE A 198 50.99 34.56 -31.90
CA ILE A 198 50.67 33.13 -31.72
C ILE A 198 51.54 32.27 -32.64
N GLN A 199 51.70 32.68 -33.90
CA GLN A 199 52.57 32.03 -34.87
C GLN A 199 54.02 31.97 -34.42
N ALA A 200 54.56 33.10 -33.92
CA ALA A 200 55.93 33.17 -33.42
C ALA A 200 56.13 32.28 -32.17
N ALA A 201 55.17 32.28 -31.24
CA ALA A 201 55.28 31.46 -30.04
C ALA A 201 55.23 29.95 -30.34
N LEU A 202 54.43 29.51 -31.31
CA LEU A 202 54.42 28.11 -31.72
C LEU A 202 55.68 27.73 -32.51
N ASN A 203 56.17 28.61 -33.38
CA ASN A 203 57.44 28.38 -34.09
C ASN A 203 58.65 28.35 -33.13
N ALA A 204 58.60 29.01 -31.98
CA ALA A 204 59.65 28.92 -30.98
C ALA A 204 59.70 27.55 -30.25
N LEU A 205 58.63 26.75 -30.33
CA LEU A 205 58.54 25.44 -29.68
C LEU A 205 58.97 24.29 -30.58
N VAL A 206 59.09 24.50 -31.89
CA VAL A 206 59.40 23.45 -32.88
C VAL A 206 60.51 23.88 -33.83
N THR A 207 61.21 22.93 -34.43
CA THR A 207 62.33 23.20 -35.33
C THR A 207 61.88 23.65 -36.72
N ASP A 208 60.77 23.10 -37.22
CA ASP A 208 60.23 23.40 -38.55
C ASP A 208 59.06 24.39 -38.48
N PRO A 209 59.00 25.39 -39.37
CA PRO A 209 57.93 26.38 -39.37
C PRO A 209 56.54 25.73 -39.46
N VAL A 210 55.65 26.09 -38.54
CA VAL A 210 54.28 25.57 -38.51
C VAL A 210 53.40 26.43 -39.40
N MET A 211 52.63 25.84 -40.31
CA MET A 211 51.53 26.56 -40.96
C MET A 211 50.28 26.49 -40.08
N LEU A 212 49.90 27.63 -39.48
CA LEU A 212 48.69 27.74 -38.68
C LEU A 212 47.50 28.18 -39.52
N HIS A 213 46.39 27.47 -39.38
CA HIS A 213 45.11 27.90 -39.89
C HIS A 213 44.31 28.59 -38.78
N PHE A 214 43.97 29.86 -38.99
CA PHE A 214 43.16 30.63 -38.04
C PHE A 214 41.70 30.59 -38.47
N GLU A 215 40.82 30.14 -37.58
CA GLU A 215 39.37 30.07 -37.78
C GLU A 215 38.67 30.89 -36.69
N SER A 216 37.67 31.69 -37.08
CA SER A 216 36.75 32.31 -36.13
C SER A 216 35.62 31.32 -35.81
N ALA A 217 35.46 31.01 -34.54
CA ALA A 217 34.48 30.06 -34.02
C ALA A 217 33.70 30.71 -32.86
N PRO A 218 32.63 31.50 -33.17
CA PRO A 218 31.85 32.23 -32.16
C PRO A 218 31.20 31.37 -31.07
N ALA A 219 31.11 30.05 -31.28
CA ALA A 219 30.62 29.10 -30.29
C ALA A 219 31.61 28.88 -29.12
N LEU A 220 32.89 29.24 -29.29
CA LEU A 220 33.84 29.34 -28.18
C LEU A 220 33.51 30.66 -27.45
N ILE A 221 33.07 30.62 -26.21
CA ILE A 221 32.75 31.85 -25.46
C ILE A 221 34.06 32.38 -24.86
N GLY A 222 34.50 33.54 -25.34
CA GLY A 222 35.64 34.29 -24.80
C GLY A 222 36.92 33.45 -24.65
N GLY A 223 37.42 32.86 -25.73
CA GLY A 223 38.57 31.97 -25.65
C GLY A 223 39.25 31.60 -26.96
N ILE A 224 40.41 30.96 -26.83
CA ILE A 224 41.26 30.47 -27.94
C ILE A 224 41.55 28.99 -27.72
N GLU A 225 41.46 28.21 -28.79
CA GLU A 225 41.78 26.78 -28.81
C GLU A 225 42.82 26.48 -29.91
N LEU A 226 43.85 25.72 -29.54
CA LEU A 226 44.82 25.14 -30.46
C LEU A 226 44.56 23.64 -30.59
N ASN A 227 44.43 23.17 -31.82
CA ASN A 227 44.27 21.75 -32.16
C ASN A 227 45.41 21.31 -33.09
N ALA A 228 46.13 20.27 -32.69
CA ALA A 228 47.19 19.65 -33.47
C ALA A 228 47.10 18.12 -33.31
N GLY A 229 46.78 17.39 -34.39
CA GLY A 229 46.90 15.92 -34.42
C GLY A 229 46.13 15.17 -33.32
N GLY A 230 44.97 15.67 -32.89
CA GLY A 230 44.18 15.08 -31.80
C GLY A 230 44.56 15.57 -30.40
N TRP A 231 45.61 16.38 -30.28
CA TRP A 231 45.94 17.11 -29.05
C TRP A 231 45.30 18.50 -29.06
N LYS A 232 44.66 18.86 -27.95
CA LYS A 232 43.92 20.12 -27.80
C LYS A 232 44.40 20.91 -26.60
N LEU A 233 44.81 22.17 -26.82
CA LEU A 233 45.03 23.16 -25.79
C LEU A 233 43.99 24.26 -25.91
N ALA A 234 43.06 24.30 -24.97
CA ALA A 234 42.04 25.32 -24.89
C ALA A 234 42.32 26.26 -23.70
N TRP A 235 42.12 27.55 -23.91
CA TRP A 235 41.86 28.51 -22.85
C TRP A 235 40.60 29.27 -23.24
N SER A 236 39.47 28.81 -22.71
CA SER A 236 38.17 29.42 -22.96
C SER A 236 37.32 29.38 -21.71
N ILE A 237 36.49 30.39 -21.54
CA ILE A 237 35.53 30.44 -20.42
C ILE A 237 34.57 29.25 -20.53
N THR A 238 34.22 28.82 -21.75
CA THR A 238 33.43 27.60 -22.00
C THR A 238 34.04 26.36 -21.33
N GLN A 239 35.36 26.18 -21.35
CA GLN A 239 36.03 25.05 -20.71
C GLN A 239 35.95 25.14 -19.18
N TYR A 240 36.19 26.31 -18.59
CA TYR A 240 36.09 26.51 -17.14
C TYR A 240 34.65 26.29 -16.65
N LEU A 241 33.67 26.85 -17.36
CA LEU A 241 32.25 26.65 -17.06
C LEU A 241 31.84 25.18 -17.22
N GLY A 242 32.35 24.48 -18.24
CA GLY A 242 32.13 23.04 -18.40
C GLY A 242 32.74 22.21 -17.28
N GLY A 243 33.89 22.62 -16.73
CA GLY A 243 34.49 21.98 -15.54
C GLY A 243 33.65 22.18 -14.28
N LEU A 244 33.17 23.40 -14.06
CA LEU A 244 32.30 23.74 -12.94
C LEU A 244 30.95 23.01 -13.04
N GLU A 245 30.34 22.97 -14.22
CA GLU A 245 29.09 22.24 -14.50
C GLU A 245 29.24 20.75 -14.17
N LYS A 246 30.35 20.12 -14.57
CA LYS A 246 30.65 18.72 -14.21
C LYS A 246 30.83 18.52 -12.71
N SER A 247 31.47 19.46 -12.01
CA SER A 247 31.65 19.40 -10.56
C SER A 247 30.33 19.53 -9.81
N ILE A 248 29.46 20.47 -10.21
CA ILE A 248 28.11 20.64 -9.66
C ILE A 248 27.27 19.37 -9.92
N ALA A 249 27.34 18.82 -11.14
CA ALA A 249 26.64 17.58 -11.47
C ALA A 249 27.13 16.40 -10.62
N ALA A 250 28.44 16.29 -10.38
CA ALA A 250 29.02 15.26 -9.53
C ALA A 250 28.56 15.38 -8.06
N LEU A 251 28.57 16.59 -7.50
CA LEU A 251 28.10 16.84 -6.13
C LEU A 251 26.60 16.52 -5.97
N LEU A 252 25.77 16.85 -6.96
CA LEU A 252 24.35 16.48 -6.97
C LEU A 252 24.17 14.96 -7.08
N ALA A 253 24.99 14.28 -7.88
CA ALA A 253 24.94 12.82 -8.03
C ALA A 253 25.40 12.06 -6.77
N GLU A 254 26.44 12.55 -6.08
CA GLU A 254 26.93 11.99 -4.82
C GLU A 254 25.86 12.08 -3.73
N LYS A 255 25.21 13.24 -3.59
CA LYS A 255 24.09 13.45 -2.68
C LYS A 255 22.87 12.57 -3.00
N THR A 256 22.75 12.10 -4.24
CA THR A 256 21.70 11.16 -4.67
C THR A 256 22.00 9.74 -4.21
N ARG A 257 23.29 9.34 -4.17
CA ARG A 257 23.70 8.02 -3.65
C ARG A 257 23.54 7.93 -2.14
N ASP A 258 23.89 8.99 -1.42
CA ASP A 258 23.80 9.04 0.04
C ASP A 258 22.34 9.13 0.55
N ALA A 259 21.43 9.63 -0.29
CA ALA A 259 20.02 9.79 0.04
C ALA A 259 19.14 8.60 -0.41
N ALA A 260 19.71 7.57 -1.04
CA ALA A 260 18.97 6.37 -1.41
C ALA A 260 18.55 5.62 -0.14
N PRO A 261 17.23 5.39 0.08
CA PRO A 261 16.79 4.61 1.23
C PRO A 261 17.31 3.17 1.08
N ALA A 262 17.84 2.61 2.16
CA ALA A 262 18.18 1.20 2.24
C ALA A 262 16.98 0.36 1.75
N PRO A 263 17.21 -0.73 0.98
CA PRO A 263 16.12 -1.56 0.51
C PRO A 263 15.29 -2.00 1.71
N ALA A 264 13.98 -1.74 1.65
CA ALA A 264 13.06 -2.12 2.72
C ALA A 264 13.24 -3.61 3.02
N PRO A 265 13.32 -4.02 4.30
CA PRO A 265 13.39 -5.43 4.65
C PRO A 265 12.17 -6.12 4.04
N THR A 266 12.42 -7.16 3.26
CA THR A 266 11.41 -8.02 2.65
C THR A 266 10.45 -8.46 3.75
N ALA A 267 9.21 -7.95 3.71
CA ALA A 267 8.19 -8.33 4.67
C ALA A 267 8.00 -9.85 4.61
N PRO A 268 8.00 -10.56 5.76
CA PRO A 268 7.78 -12.01 5.77
C PRO A 268 6.41 -12.32 5.17
N ALA A 269 6.37 -13.35 4.32
CA ALA A 269 5.16 -13.80 3.65
C ALA A 269 4.05 -14.04 4.66
N LYS A 270 2.89 -13.41 4.41
CA LYS A 270 1.66 -13.54 5.19
C LYS A 270 1.30 -15.03 5.32
N PRO A 271 1.10 -15.58 6.53
CA PRO A 271 0.67 -16.97 6.69
C PRO A 271 -0.68 -17.17 5.99
N ALA A 272 -0.79 -18.22 5.18
CA ALA A 272 -2.02 -18.62 4.53
C ALA A 272 -3.12 -18.84 5.58
N ALA A 273 -4.30 -18.27 5.36
CA ALA A 273 -5.46 -18.46 6.22
C ALA A 273 -5.82 -19.95 6.26
N PRO A 274 -6.14 -20.52 7.44
CA PRO A 274 -6.56 -21.91 7.55
C PRO A 274 -7.90 -22.12 6.80
N PRO A 275 -8.09 -23.27 6.14
CA PRO A 275 -9.30 -23.54 5.36
C PRO A 275 -10.53 -23.59 6.27
N LEU A 276 -11.62 -22.96 5.80
CA LEU A 276 -12.95 -23.01 6.41
C LEU A 276 -13.41 -24.47 6.56
N PRO A 277 -14.02 -24.86 7.69
CA PRO A 277 -14.56 -26.21 7.87
C PRO A 277 -15.71 -26.45 6.88
N ALA A 278 -15.67 -27.60 6.21
CA ALA A 278 -16.66 -28.03 5.24
C ALA A 278 -18.05 -28.14 5.91
N ALA A 279 -19.06 -27.55 5.26
CA ALA A 279 -20.46 -27.70 5.66
C ALA A 279 -20.88 -29.18 5.59
N PRO A 280 -21.65 -29.69 6.56
CA PRO A 280 -22.13 -31.06 6.52
C PRO A 280 -23.14 -31.23 5.39
N VAL A 281 -22.82 -32.14 4.46
CA VAL A 281 -23.73 -32.61 3.41
C VAL A 281 -24.85 -33.39 4.09
N ALA A 282 -26.08 -32.89 3.99
CA ALA A 282 -27.28 -33.63 4.34
C ALA A 282 -27.43 -34.82 3.39
N ALA A 283 -27.50 -36.03 3.93
CA ALA A 283 -27.93 -37.23 3.22
C ALA A 283 -29.47 -37.39 3.36
N PRO A 284 -30.15 -37.93 2.33
CA PRO A 284 -31.61 -38.04 2.28
C PRO A 284 -32.20 -39.07 3.25
#